data_AF-A0A3D3AP39-F1
#
_entry.id   AF-A0A3D3AP39-F1
#
_cell.length_a   1.000
_cell.length_b   1.000
_cell.length_c   1.000
_cell.angle_alpha   90.00
_cell.angle_beta   90.00
_cell.angle_gamma   90.00
#
_symmetry.space_group_name_H-M   'P 1'
#
loop_
_entity.id
_entity.type
_entity.pdbx_description
1 polymer ?
#
loop_
_entity_poly.entity_id
_entity_poly.type
_entity_poly.pdbx_seq_one_letter_code
_entity_poly.pdbx_strand_id
1 'polypeptide(L)'
;MKKGEKFGYYSGVVLSLFGVFWFVLYLAVETKQENDLPFLIAIVFFPVLLGSFLIYRNKKKAKIRMEKEKLENGKKSQLEIMKLAAKKEGRLTVSDVSIHFSIDPKESEKLLDECVSNKIAEIRVAGSGIVVYLFKELLPNREGDPLEMI
;
A
#
# COMPACT_ATOMS: atom_id res chain seq x y z
N MET A 1 7.56 -10.64 -1.94
CA MET A 1 6.94 -11.55 -2.93
C MET A 1 6.90 -12.96 -2.37
N LYS A 2 5.70 -13.53 -2.20
CA LYS A 2 5.54 -14.90 -1.71
C LYS A 2 5.99 -15.90 -2.77
N LYS A 3 6.46 -17.09 -2.35
CA LYS A 3 6.99 -18.16 -3.23
C LYS A 3 6.06 -18.52 -4.41
N GLY A 4 4.73 -18.43 -4.19
CA GLY A 4 3.72 -18.67 -5.23
C GLY A 4 3.57 -17.57 -6.30
N GLU A 5 3.93 -16.31 -6.01
CA GLU A 5 3.86 -15.21 -6.99
C GLU A 5 5.01 -15.29 -8.00
N LYS A 6 6.18 -15.71 -7.53
CA LYS A 6 7.32 -16.02 -8.40
C LYS A 6 6.95 -17.15 -9.37
N PHE A 7 6.34 -18.22 -8.86
CA PHE A 7 5.92 -19.36 -9.68
C PHE A 7 4.97 -18.97 -10.83
N GLY A 8 3.96 -18.14 -10.54
CA GLY A 8 3.01 -17.67 -11.56
C GLY A 8 3.60 -16.71 -12.59
N TYR A 9 4.64 -15.95 -12.23
CA TYR A 9 5.36 -15.10 -13.18
C TYR A 9 6.26 -15.93 -14.09
N TYR A 10 7.07 -16.84 -13.51
CA TYR A 10 7.96 -17.70 -14.29
C TYR A 10 7.20 -18.64 -15.22
N SER A 11 6.09 -19.23 -14.77
CA SER A 11 5.26 -20.07 -15.64
C SER A 11 4.68 -19.29 -16.83
N GLY A 12 4.26 -18.04 -16.62
CA GLY A 12 3.76 -17.17 -17.70
C GLY A 12 4.84 -16.77 -18.72
N VAL A 13 6.06 -16.49 -18.25
CA VAL A 13 7.22 -16.20 -19.12
C VAL A 13 7.60 -17.44 -19.93
N VAL A 14 7.68 -18.61 -19.29
CA VAL A 14 7.99 -19.88 -19.97
C VAL A 14 6.93 -20.23 -21.01
N LEU A 15 5.63 -20.06 -20.71
CA LEU A 15 4.56 -20.31 -21.69
C LEU A 15 4.65 -19.37 -22.89
N SER A 16 4.98 -18.10 -22.67
CA SER A 16 5.10 -17.11 -23.75
C SER A 16 6.30 -17.43 -24.66
N LEU A 17 7.45 -17.80 -24.08
CA LEU A 17 8.62 -18.24 -24.83
C LEU A 17 8.34 -19.52 -25.62
N PHE A 18 7.59 -20.45 -25.05
CA PHE A 18 7.18 -21.68 -25.73
C PHE A 18 6.28 -21.39 -26.95
N GLY A 19 5.32 -20.47 -26.82
CA GLY A 19 4.48 -20.04 -27.95
C GLY A 19 5.28 -19.38 -29.08
N VAL A 20 6.24 -18.50 -28.74
CA VAL A 20 7.13 -17.86 -29.72
C VAL A 20 8.04 -18.89 -30.39
N PHE A 21 8.57 -19.85 -29.64
CA PHE A 21 9.42 -20.93 -30.17
C PHE A 21 8.68 -21.77 -31.22
N TRP A 22 7.43 -22.18 -30.93
CA TRP A 22 6.61 -22.92 -31.89
C TRP A 22 6.27 -22.10 -33.14
N PHE A 23 6.08 -20.80 -33.00
CA PHE A 23 5.86 -19.91 -34.14
C PHE A 23 7.08 -19.83 -35.06
N VAL A 24 8.29 -19.73 -34.50
CA VAL A 24 9.54 -19.76 -35.30
C VAL A 24 9.73 -21.12 -35.96
N LEU A 25 9.46 -22.22 -35.25
CA LEU A 25 9.53 -23.57 -35.80
C LEU A 25 8.57 -23.74 -36.99
N TYR A 26 7.36 -23.18 -36.89
CA TYR A 26 6.40 -23.18 -37.97
C TYR A 26 6.88 -22.41 -39.21
N LEU A 27 7.48 -21.23 -39.03
CA LEU A 27 8.05 -20.47 -40.15
C LEU A 27 9.20 -21.21 -40.86
N ALA A 28 9.90 -22.11 -40.16
CA ALA A 28 10.99 -22.91 -40.72
C ALA A 28 10.51 -24.15 -41.50
N VAL A 29 9.26 -24.55 -41.35
CA VAL A 29 8.68 -25.71 -42.04
C VAL A 29 7.93 -25.22 -43.29
N GLU A 30 8.37 -25.66 -44.46
CA GLU A 30 7.65 -25.45 -45.73
C GLU A 30 6.34 -26.29 -45.71
N THR A 31 5.24 -25.66 -45.31
CA THR A 31 3.95 -26.34 -45.23
C THR A 31 3.27 -26.42 -46.59
N LYS A 32 3.13 -27.64 -47.12
CA LYS A 32 2.42 -27.97 -48.37
C LYS A 32 0.93 -28.31 -48.19
N GLN A 33 0.32 -27.98 -47.05
CA GLN A 33 -0.99 -28.49 -46.66
C GLN A 33 -2.00 -27.35 -46.42
N GLU A 34 -3.02 -27.27 -47.28
CA GLU A 34 -3.93 -26.10 -47.41
C GLU A 34 -4.98 -25.96 -46.29
N ASN A 35 -5.13 -26.94 -45.39
CA ASN A 35 -6.26 -26.98 -44.44
C ASN A 35 -5.92 -26.82 -42.94
N ASP A 36 -4.66 -26.59 -42.56
CA ASP A 36 -4.24 -26.58 -41.14
C ASP A 36 -4.18 -25.18 -40.50
N LEU A 37 -4.58 -24.13 -41.23
CA LEU A 37 -4.53 -22.73 -40.81
C LEU A 37 -5.19 -22.44 -39.43
N PRO A 38 -6.41 -22.94 -39.10
CA PRO A 38 -7.05 -22.63 -37.82
C PRO A 38 -6.40 -23.34 -36.63
N PHE A 39 -5.85 -24.54 -36.81
CA PHE A 39 -5.14 -25.27 -35.75
C PHE A 39 -3.82 -24.57 -35.39
N LEU A 40 -3.14 -24.00 -36.38
CA LEU A 40 -1.91 -23.23 -36.19
C LEU A 40 -2.12 -21.93 -35.41
N ILE A 41 -3.18 -21.19 -35.75
CA ILE A 41 -3.54 -19.97 -35.02
C ILE A 41 -3.88 -20.31 -33.57
N ALA A 42 -4.61 -21.42 -33.32
CA ALA A 42 -4.92 -21.85 -31.97
C ALA A 42 -3.65 -22.21 -31.16
N ILE A 43 -2.71 -22.96 -31.73
CA ILE A 43 -1.48 -23.38 -31.04
C ILE A 43 -0.57 -22.19 -30.68
N VAL A 44 -0.51 -21.17 -31.54
CA VAL A 44 0.36 -20.01 -31.32
C VAL A 44 -0.28 -18.96 -30.43
N PHE A 45 -1.55 -18.60 -30.70
CA PHE A 45 -2.19 -17.49 -29.99
C PHE A 45 -2.71 -17.88 -28.61
N PHE A 46 -3.17 -19.12 -28.42
CA PHE A 46 -3.73 -19.56 -27.14
C PHE A 46 -2.73 -19.48 -25.97
N PRO A 47 -1.48 -19.97 -26.06
CA PRO A 47 -0.52 -19.84 -24.96
C PRO A 47 -0.07 -18.39 -24.73
N VAL A 48 0.02 -17.57 -25.78
CA VAL A 48 0.38 -16.14 -25.65
C VAL A 48 -0.73 -15.36 -24.94
N LEU A 49 -2.00 -15.62 -25.27
CA LEU A 49 -3.15 -15.00 -24.62
C LEU A 49 -3.28 -15.45 -23.16
N LEU A 50 -3.14 -16.76 -22.88
CA LEU A 50 -3.17 -17.29 -21.51
C LEU A 50 -2.02 -16.76 -20.66
N GLY A 51 -0.79 -16.75 -21.20
CA GLY A 51 0.40 -16.22 -20.53
C GLY A 51 0.24 -14.73 -20.21
N SER A 52 -0.18 -13.94 -21.19
CA SER A 52 -0.43 -12.50 -21.02
C SER A 52 -1.54 -12.23 -19.99
N PHE A 53 -2.63 -13.00 -20.03
CA PHE A 53 -3.74 -12.89 -19.09
C PHE A 53 -3.33 -13.23 -17.64
N LEU A 54 -2.49 -14.24 -17.44
CA LEU A 54 -1.95 -14.61 -16.13
C LEU A 54 -1.05 -13.51 -15.55
N ILE A 55 -0.17 -12.93 -16.38
CA ILE A 55 0.70 -11.82 -15.98
C ILE A 55 -0.16 -10.60 -15.58
N TYR A 56 -1.18 -10.28 -16.38
CA TYR A 56 -2.09 -9.18 -16.10
C TYR A 56 -2.86 -9.37 -14.78
N ARG A 57 -3.41 -10.57 -14.53
CA ARG A 57 -4.09 -10.88 -13.26
C ARG A 57 -3.18 -10.76 -12.04
N ASN A 58 -1.92 -11.19 -12.16
CA ASN A 58 -0.97 -11.11 -11.05
C ASN A 58 -0.57 -9.67 -10.73
N LYS A 59 -0.38 -8.81 -11.75
CA LYS A 59 -0.13 -7.37 -11.54
C LYS A 59 -1.30 -6.68 -10.83
N LYS A 60 -2.55 -6.98 -11.22
CA LYS A 60 -3.75 -6.41 -10.58
C LYS A 60 -3.88 -6.82 -9.12
N LYS A 61 -3.62 -8.08 -8.79
CA LYS A 61 -3.62 -8.57 -7.39
C LYS A 61 -2.51 -7.96 -6.54
N ALA A 62 -1.32 -7.75 -7.12
CA ALA A 62 -0.21 -7.10 -6.43
C ALA A 62 -0.54 -5.65 -6.05
N LYS A 63 -1.16 -4.88 -6.96
CA LYS A 63 -1.57 -3.50 -6.68
C LYS A 63 -2.59 -3.41 -5.53
N ILE A 64 -3.63 -4.24 -5.57
CA ILE A 64 -4.66 -4.28 -4.51
C ILE A 64 -4.05 -4.67 -3.15
N ARG A 65 -3.05 -5.57 -3.14
CA ARG A 65 -2.34 -5.94 -1.90
C ARG A 65 -1.53 -4.78 -1.35
N MET A 66 -0.79 -4.06 -2.19
CA MET A 66 -0.03 -2.89 -1.73
C MET A 66 -0.95 -1.81 -1.16
N GLU A 67 -2.11 -1.57 -1.78
CA GLU A 67 -3.10 -0.62 -1.25
C GLU A 67 -3.67 -1.08 0.10
N LYS A 68 -4.00 -2.38 0.24
CA LYS A 68 -4.44 -2.94 1.52
C LYS A 68 -3.36 -2.89 2.61
N GLU A 69 -2.11 -3.19 2.26
CA GLU A 69 -0.99 -3.18 3.20
C GLU A 69 -0.67 -1.75 3.66
N LYS A 70 -0.74 -0.77 2.76
CA LYS A 70 -0.67 0.66 3.13
C LYS A 70 -1.81 1.06 4.06
N LEU A 71 -3.03 0.62 3.79
CA LEU A 71 -4.18 0.90 4.64
C LEU A 71 -4.07 0.23 6.02
N GLU A 72 -3.64 -1.02 6.08
CA GLU A 72 -3.44 -1.76 7.34
C GLU A 72 -2.30 -1.17 8.17
N ASN A 73 -1.18 -0.82 7.53
CA ASN A 73 -0.06 -0.18 8.22
C ASN A 73 -0.45 1.22 8.73
N GLY A 74 -1.15 2.02 7.93
CA GLY A 74 -1.67 3.32 8.37
C GLY A 74 -2.62 3.21 9.57
N LYS A 75 -3.51 2.20 9.58
CA LYS A 75 -4.41 1.94 10.72
C LYS A 75 -3.65 1.54 11.99
N LYS A 76 -2.58 0.74 11.87
CA LYS A 76 -1.74 0.37 13.02
C LYS A 76 -1.04 1.60 13.60
N SER A 77 -0.45 2.44 12.75
CA SER A 77 0.20 3.68 13.19
C SER A 77 -0.79 4.63 13.90
N GLN A 78 -2.00 4.81 13.35
CA GLN A 78 -3.03 5.64 13.99
C GLN A 78 -3.46 5.10 15.36
N LEU A 79 -3.64 3.78 15.48
CA LEU A 79 -4.01 3.16 16.76
C LEU A 79 -2.91 3.30 17.82
N GLU A 80 -1.65 3.22 17.41
CA GLU A 80 -0.51 3.46 18.31
C GLU A 80 -0.41 4.92 18.74
N ILE A 81 -0.66 5.87 17.84
CA ILE A 81 -0.73 7.30 18.17
C ILE A 81 -1.87 7.58 19.15
N MET A 82 -3.06 7.00 18.94
CA MET A 82 -4.17 7.13 19.89
C MET A 82 -3.85 6.54 21.27
N LYS A 83 -3.16 5.39 21.32
CA LYS A 83 -2.68 4.82 22.60
C LYS A 83 -1.68 5.73 23.30
N LEU A 84 -0.78 6.36 22.53
CA LEU A 84 0.17 7.32 23.07
C LEU A 84 -0.54 8.57 23.59
N ALA A 85 -1.52 9.10 22.83
CA ALA A 85 -2.35 10.21 23.22
C ALA A 85 -3.12 9.90 24.51
N ALA A 86 -3.71 8.72 24.64
CA ALA A 86 -4.42 8.30 25.85
C ALA A 86 -3.50 8.26 27.09
N LYS A 87 -2.23 7.83 26.92
CA LYS A 87 -1.22 7.87 28.00
C LYS A 87 -0.78 9.27 28.39
N LYS A 88 -0.94 10.24 27.48
CA LYS A 88 -0.55 11.65 27.64
C LYS A 88 -1.76 12.57 27.80
N GLU A 89 -2.86 12.05 28.34
CA GLU A 89 -4.09 12.80 28.65
C GLU A 89 -4.67 13.56 27.43
N GLY A 90 -4.56 12.96 26.25
CA GLY A 90 -5.07 13.52 25.00
C GLY A 90 -4.21 14.64 24.40
N ARG A 91 -2.99 14.88 24.90
CA ARG A 91 -2.08 15.93 24.42
C ARG A 91 -0.79 15.31 23.89
N LEU A 92 -0.43 15.57 22.64
CA LEU A 92 0.84 15.12 22.06
C LEU A 92 1.60 16.27 21.43
N THR A 93 2.92 16.22 21.55
CA THR A 93 3.84 17.06 20.77
C THR A 93 4.59 16.24 19.74
N VAL A 94 5.19 16.91 18.76
CA VAL A 94 6.12 16.29 17.79
C VAL A 94 7.22 15.53 18.52
N SER A 95 7.74 16.07 19.63
CA SER A 95 8.78 15.44 20.45
C SER A 95 8.30 14.15 21.11
N ASP A 96 7.07 14.12 21.64
CA ASP A 96 6.51 12.91 22.26
C ASP A 96 6.44 11.75 21.25
N VAL A 97 5.97 12.05 20.03
CA VAL A 97 5.87 11.07 18.94
C VAL A 97 7.27 10.64 18.46
N SER A 98 8.19 11.60 18.28
CA SER A 98 9.56 11.31 17.83
C SER A 98 10.28 10.36 18.79
N ILE A 99 10.16 10.61 20.10
CA ILE A 99 10.77 9.78 21.14
C ILE A 99 10.09 8.41 21.20
N HIS A 100 8.75 8.36 21.14
CA HIS A 100 8.04 7.10 21.29
C HIS A 100 8.25 6.14 20.12
N PHE A 101 8.27 6.67 18.89
CA PHE A 101 8.41 5.87 17.68
C PHE A 101 9.84 5.82 17.14
N SER A 102 10.79 6.54 17.76
CA SER A 102 12.19 6.62 17.31
C SER A 102 12.31 7.07 15.85
N ILE A 103 11.52 8.08 15.46
CA ILE A 103 11.46 8.64 14.11
C ILE A 103 11.88 10.11 14.11
N ASP A 104 12.19 10.64 12.92
CA ASP A 104 12.57 12.04 12.74
C ASP A 104 11.41 13.00 13.10
N PRO A 105 11.69 14.20 13.63
CA PRO A 105 10.65 15.19 13.93
C PRO A 105 9.75 15.53 12.74
N LYS A 106 10.27 15.55 11.51
CA LYS A 106 9.44 15.81 10.31
C LYS A 106 8.46 14.67 10.02
N GLU A 107 8.86 13.43 10.31
CA GLU A 107 7.99 12.26 10.14
C GLU A 107 6.92 12.22 11.24
N SER A 108 7.29 12.59 12.46
CA SER A 108 6.35 12.76 13.58
C SER A 108 5.31 13.84 13.34
N GLU A 109 5.74 15.00 12.82
CA GLU A 109 4.84 16.10 12.45
C GLU A 109 3.86 15.62 11.39
N LYS A 110 4.34 14.94 10.35
CA LYS A 110 3.47 14.38 9.30
C LYS A 110 2.43 13.39 9.85
N LEU A 111 2.81 12.51 10.77
CA LEU A 111 1.88 11.56 11.39
C LEU A 111 0.79 12.28 12.20
N LEU A 112 1.16 13.34 12.93
CA LEU A 112 0.22 14.14 13.69
C LEU A 112 -0.69 14.99 12.77
N ASP A 113 -0.16 15.53 11.69
CA ASP A 113 -0.92 16.27 10.67
C ASP A 113 -1.91 15.37 9.92
N GLU A 114 -1.57 14.10 9.71
CA GLU A 114 -2.52 13.10 9.21
C GLU A 114 -3.67 12.88 10.21
N CYS A 115 -3.42 12.87 11.52
CA CYS A 115 -4.49 12.81 12.53
C CYS A 115 -5.38 14.06 12.52
N VAL A 116 -4.81 15.24 12.27
CA VAL A 116 -5.56 16.50 12.12
C VAL A 116 -6.41 16.49 10.87
N SER A 117 -5.84 16.06 9.74
CA SER A 117 -6.54 15.94 8.45
C SER A 117 -7.73 14.99 8.52
N ASN A 118 -7.60 13.93 9.34
CA ASN A 118 -8.67 12.97 9.61
C ASN A 118 -9.66 13.44 10.71
N LYS A 119 -9.53 14.67 11.22
CA LYS A 119 -10.36 15.26 12.29
C LYS A 119 -10.31 14.51 13.62
N ILE A 120 -9.24 13.76 13.87
CA ILE A 120 -9.02 13.00 15.11
C ILE A 120 -8.32 13.89 16.16
N ALA A 121 -7.52 14.85 15.70
CA ALA A 121 -6.79 15.80 16.53
C ALA A 121 -6.97 17.25 16.05
N GLU A 122 -6.70 18.21 16.93
CA GLU A 122 -6.62 19.64 16.61
C GLU A 122 -5.27 20.20 17.04
N ILE A 123 -4.69 21.07 16.22
CA ILE A 123 -3.49 21.81 16.57
C ILE A 123 -3.88 23.01 17.44
N ARG A 124 -3.19 23.17 18.57
CA ARG A 124 -3.17 24.40 19.35
C ARG A 124 -1.74 24.82 19.66
N VAL A 125 -1.53 26.11 19.74
CA VAL A 125 -0.29 26.67 20.26
C VAL A 125 -0.51 26.95 21.75
N ALA A 126 0.27 26.32 22.61
CA ALA A 126 0.23 26.59 24.04
C ALA A 126 0.76 28.01 24.32
N GLY A 127 0.41 28.60 25.48
CA GLY A 127 0.92 29.92 25.88
C GLY A 127 2.45 30.02 25.97
N SER A 128 3.16 28.87 26.01
CA SER A 128 4.61 28.77 25.92
C SER A 128 5.18 28.84 24.49
N GLY A 129 4.34 28.95 23.46
CA GLY A 129 4.73 28.93 22.04
C GLY A 129 4.94 27.53 21.46
N ILE A 130 4.71 26.47 22.24
CA ILE A 130 4.86 25.08 21.79
C ILE A 130 3.59 24.61 21.07
N VAL A 131 3.77 23.97 19.91
CA VAL A 131 2.68 23.34 19.16
C VAL A 131 2.27 22.03 19.83
N VAL A 132 1.00 21.91 20.18
CA VAL A 132 0.41 20.76 20.85
C VAL A 132 -0.78 20.26 20.04
N TYR A 133 -0.84 18.96 19.82
CA TYR A 133 -1.94 18.27 19.15
C TYR A 133 -2.90 17.70 20.20
N LEU A 134 -4.14 18.14 20.17
CA LEU A 134 -5.19 17.80 21.12
C LEU A 134 -6.15 16.77 20.53
N PHE A 135 -6.27 15.61 21.17
CA PHE A 135 -7.18 14.52 20.81
C PHE A 135 -8.46 14.63 21.62
N LYS A 136 -9.47 15.31 21.07
CA LYS A 136 -10.71 15.70 21.80
C LYS A 136 -11.41 14.57 22.52
N GLU A 137 -11.48 13.39 21.91
CA GLU A 137 -12.14 12.22 22.51
C GLU A 137 -11.42 11.68 23.75
N LEU A 138 -10.14 12.02 23.91
CA LEU A 138 -9.28 11.55 24.99
C LEU A 138 -8.98 12.64 26.02
N LEU A 139 -9.41 13.88 25.77
CA LEU A 139 -9.27 14.93 26.75
C LEU A 139 -10.17 14.61 27.95
N PRO A 140 -9.63 14.63 29.19
CA PRO A 140 -10.46 14.51 30.36
C PRO A 140 -11.50 15.64 30.33
N ASN A 141 -12.76 15.28 30.57
CA ASN A 141 -13.91 16.20 30.61
C ASN A 141 -13.75 17.12 31.83
N ARG A 142 -12.81 18.07 31.74
CA ARG A 142 -12.59 19.13 32.70
C ARG A 142 -13.25 20.36 32.13
N GLU A 143 -14.49 20.53 32.54
CA GLU A 143 -15.24 21.77 32.48
C GLU A 143 -14.38 22.86 33.16
N GLY A 144 -13.79 23.74 32.36
CA GLY A 144 -12.80 24.74 32.80
C GLY A 144 -11.40 24.44 32.30
N ASP A 145 -11.10 24.85 31.07
CA ASP A 145 -9.74 24.93 30.54
C ASP A 145 -8.99 26.04 31.32
N PRO A 146 -7.93 25.74 32.10
CA PRO A 146 -7.20 26.77 32.83
C PRO A 146 -6.41 27.73 31.91
N LEU A 147 -6.48 27.55 30.58
CA LEU A 147 -5.82 28.39 29.59
C LEU A 147 -6.67 29.59 29.12
N GLU A 148 -7.89 29.77 29.64
CA GLU A 148 -8.65 31.03 29.46
C GLU A 148 -8.35 32.09 30.56
N MET A 149 -7.42 31.81 31.49
CA MET A 149 -7.11 32.69 32.63
C MET A 149 -5.70 33.30 32.60
N ILE A 150 -5.10 33.53 31.43
CA ILE A 150 -3.89 34.38 31.28
C ILE A 150 -4.01 35.26 30.04
#